data_AF-A0A948FP73-F1
#
_entry.id   AF-A0A948FP73-F1
#
_cell.length_a   1.000
_cell.length_b   1.000
_cell.length_c   1.000
_cell.angle_alpha   90.00
_cell.angle_beta   90.00
_cell.angle_gamma   90.00
#
_symmetry.space_group_name_H-M   'P 1'
#
loop_
_entity.id
_entity.type
_entity.pdbx_description
1 polymer ?
#
loop_
_entity_poly.entity_id
_entity_poly.type
_entity_poly.pdbx_seq_one_letter_code
_entity_poly.pdbx_strand_id
1 'polypeptide(L)'
;MMRKRLMTIVGALVALAVLVTAVVVLAQSLGDDDAERSRLAGALAMAPADSARFSWTDWTAVRREVGLDLDAASPGSAVEDLLDRGFEDDLTSTSALGASAVVMQERLGFSPATLDWELFSQGPTVATLTMRAGPDLDFDRVISSLRKAGYAEPDSPTGAWVANPVEDQITSIISPELTIIALDSEAGLLFASDSSAGLTAAVAAGEVAETEALPQDVVEAVGEPLSA
;
A
#
# COMPACT_ATOMS: atom_id res chain seq x y z
N MET A 1 25.10 52.08 22.89
CA MET A 1 23.68 51.75 22.57
C MET A 1 23.53 50.66 21.50
N MET A 2 24.37 50.59 20.46
CA MET A 2 24.26 49.57 19.38
C MET A 2 24.36 48.10 19.86
N ARG A 3 25.25 47.78 20.81
CA ARG A 3 25.40 46.40 21.34
C ARG A 3 24.14 45.87 22.04
N LYS A 4 23.41 46.71 22.79
CA LYS A 4 22.14 46.30 23.43
C LYS A 4 21.07 45.98 22.39
N ARG A 5 20.91 46.82 21.36
CA ARG A 5 19.96 46.59 20.26
C ARG A 5 20.30 45.33 19.46
N LEU A 6 21.58 45.07 19.21
CA LEU A 6 22.02 43.86 18.51
C LEU A 6 21.71 42.59 19.32
N MET A 7 21.93 42.59 20.64
CA MET A 7 21.57 41.44 21.49
C MET A 7 20.06 41.21 21.56
N THR A 8 19.24 42.28 21.52
CA THR A 8 17.77 42.12 21.47
C THR A 8 17.30 41.54 20.14
N ILE A 9 17.89 41.97 19.02
CA ILE A 9 17.57 41.46 17.68
C ILE A 9 17.99 39.99 17.55
N VAL A 10 19.19 39.64 18.01
CA VAL A 10 19.68 38.26 17.99
C VAL A 10 18.81 37.37 18.90
N GLY A 11 18.45 37.84 20.09
CA GLY A 11 17.54 37.12 20.98
C GLY A 11 16.16 36.88 20.38
N ALA A 12 15.60 37.88 19.69
CA ALA A 12 14.32 37.76 19.00
C ALA A 12 14.38 36.79 17.80
N LEU A 13 15.48 36.80 17.04
CA LEU A 13 15.69 35.86 15.92
C LEU A 13 15.83 34.41 16.39
N VAL A 14 16.58 34.17 17.48
CA VAL A 14 16.72 32.83 18.05
C VAL A 14 15.40 32.33 18.61
N ALA A 15 14.64 33.17 19.32
CA ALA A 15 13.32 32.80 19.82
C ALA A 15 12.34 32.48 18.69
N LEU A 16 12.37 33.26 17.59
CA LEU A 16 11.56 33.00 16.41
C LEU A 16 11.96 31.70 15.71
N ALA A 17 13.26 31.43 15.57
CA ALA A 17 13.74 30.19 14.98
C ALA A 17 13.30 28.97 15.79
N VAL A 18 13.43 29.01 17.12
CA VAL A 18 12.96 27.94 18.01
C VAL A 18 11.45 27.75 17.91
N LEU A 19 10.69 28.84 17.83
CA LEU A 19 9.23 28.77 17.67
C LEU A 19 8.84 28.14 16.33
N VAL A 20 9.49 28.53 15.23
CA VAL A 20 9.24 27.96 13.90
C VAL A 20 9.60 26.47 13.88
N THR A 21 10.75 26.08 14.43
CA THR A 21 11.13 24.66 14.51
C THR A 21 10.14 23.87 15.37
N ALA A 22 9.69 24.42 16.51
CA ALA A 22 8.70 23.77 17.36
C ALA A 22 7.34 23.61 16.64
N VAL A 23 6.91 24.61 15.88
CA VAL A 23 5.69 24.55 15.08
C VAL A 23 5.82 23.54 13.93
N VAL A 24 6.98 23.47 13.27
CA VAL A 24 7.24 22.48 12.21
C VAL A 24 7.27 21.07 12.77
N VAL A 25 7.94 20.84 13.90
CA VAL A 25 7.99 19.54 14.56
C VAL A 25 6.60 19.12 15.05
N LEU A 26 5.82 20.05 15.62
CA LEU A 26 4.45 19.77 16.08
C LEU A 26 3.50 19.54 14.90
N ALA A 27 3.66 20.26 13.78
CA ALA A 27 2.88 20.05 12.57
C ALA A 27 3.25 18.74 11.84
N GLN A 28 4.51 18.32 11.91
CA GLN A 28 4.94 17.01 11.40
C GLN A 28 4.45 15.88 12.32
N SER A 29 4.51 16.03 13.64
CA SER A 29 4.03 15.00 14.57
C SER A 29 2.50 14.85 14.58
N LEU A 30 1.76 15.93 14.35
CA LEU A 30 0.30 15.88 14.21
C LEU A 30 -0.14 15.42 12.81
N GLY A 31 0.76 15.45 11.83
CA GLY A 31 0.47 15.04 10.45
C GLY A 31 0.54 13.54 10.21
N ASP A 32 1.36 12.81 10.97
CA ASP A 32 1.51 11.36 10.82
C ASP A 32 0.26 10.60 11.33
N ASP A 33 -0.28 10.98 12.50
CA ASP A 33 -1.40 10.28 13.15
C ASP A 33 -2.75 10.45 12.41
N ASP A 34 -2.99 11.63 11.81
CA ASP A 34 -4.20 11.88 10.99
C ASP A 34 -4.08 11.29 9.57
N ALA A 35 -2.86 11.14 9.05
CA ALA A 35 -2.63 10.54 7.74
C ALA A 35 -2.89 9.03 7.74
N GLU A 36 -2.48 8.29 8.78
CA GLU A 36 -2.70 6.83 8.85
C GLU A 36 -4.19 6.47 9.05
N ARG A 37 -4.91 7.20 9.90
CA ARG A 37 -6.37 7.08 10.04
C ARG A 37 -7.11 7.32 8.72
N SER A 38 -6.62 8.27 7.93
CA SER A 38 -7.16 8.53 6.60
C SER A 38 -6.87 7.42 5.59
N ARG A 39 -5.80 6.63 5.76
CA ARG A 39 -5.39 5.56 4.84
C ARG A 39 -6.25 4.32 4.97
N LEU A 40 -6.44 3.79 6.18
CA LEU A 40 -7.31 2.62 6.37
C LEU A 40 -8.74 2.95 5.97
N ALA A 41 -9.25 4.11 6.39
CA ALA A 41 -10.56 4.58 5.96
C ALA A 41 -10.61 4.68 4.43
N GLY A 42 -9.67 5.40 3.79
CA GLY A 42 -9.59 5.52 2.34
C GLY A 42 -9.52 4.17 1.63
N ALA A 43 -8.77 3.20 2.17
CA ALA A 43 -8.73 1.83 1.67
C ALA A 43 -10.11 1.16 1.77
N LEU A 44 -10.75 1.19 2.93
CA LEU A 44 -12.09 0.61 3.13
C LEU A 44 -13.16 1.25 2.24
N ALA A 45 -13.01 2.52 1.86
CA ALA A 45 -13.89 3.17 0.87
C ALA A 45 -13.79 2.51 -0.52
N MET A 46 -12.65 1.91 -0.84
CA MET A 46 -12.38 1.20 -2.10
C MET A 46 -12.79 -0.29 -2.04
N ALA A 47 -13.37 -0.75 -0.94
CA ALA A 47 -13.88 -2.11 -0.86
C ALA A 47 -15.11 -2.32 -1.78
N PRO A 48 -15.20 -3.44 -2.51
CA PRO A 48 -16.43 -3.80 -3.21
C PRO A 48 -17.65 -3.86 -2.27
N ALA A 49 -18.80 -3.40 -2.74
CA ALA A 49 -20.01 -3.25 -1.93
C ALA A 49 -20.58 -4.57 -1.34
N ASP A 50 -20.25 -5.73 -1.92
CA ASP A 50 -20.68 -7.05 -1.41
C ASP A 50 -19.67 -7.66 -0.42
N SER A 51 -18.59 -6.94 -0.10
CA SER A 51 -17.56 -7.41 0.81
C SER A 51 -18.10 -7.53 2.23
N ALA A 52 -17.76 -8.64 2.88
CA ALA A 52 -18.20 -8.98 4.23
C ALA A 52 -17.03 -9.23 5.20
N ARG A 53 -15.82 -9.46 4.67
CA ARG A 53 -14.59 -9.62 5.43
C ARG A 53 -13.50 -8.78 4.80
N PHE A 54 -12.67 -8.21 5.66
CA PHE A 54 -11.57 -7.35 5.29
C PHE A 54 -10.33 -7.79 6.05
N SER A 55 -9.18 -7.67 5.42
CA SER A 55 -7.93 -7.46 6.13
C SER A 55 -7.16 -6.33 5.47
N TRP A 56 -6.43 -5.56 6.26
CA TRP A 56 -5.63 -4.46 5.76
C TRP A 56 -4.25 -4.46 6.42
N THR A 57 -3.23 -4.03 5.69
CA THR A 57 -1.87 -3.91 6.21
C THR A 57 -1.20 -2.65 5.64
N ASP A 58 -0.66 -1.79 6.51
CA ASP A 58 0.21 -0.67 6.10
C ASP A 58 1.64 -1.16 5.98
N TRP A 59 2.02 -1.56 4.77
CA TRP A 59 3.36 -2.07 4.50
C TRP A 59 4.47 -1.04 4.77
N THR A 60 4.18 0.26 4.62
CA THR A 60 5.13 1.31 4.98
C THR A 60 5.37 1.35 6.48
N ALA A 61 4.31 1.30 7.28
CA ALA A 61 4.40 1.27 8.72
C ALA A 61 5.07 -0.02 9.21
N VAL A 62 4.73 -1.18 8.63
CA VAL A 62 5.37 -2.47 8.96
C VAL A 62 6.86 -2.44 8.69
N ARG A 63 7.30 -1.98 7.50
CA ARG A 63 8.74 -1.84 7.17
C ARG A 63 9.47 -0.96 8.17
N ARG A 64 8.86 0.17 8.56
CA ARG A 64 9.39 1.09 9.56
C ARG A 64 9.50 0.43 10.94
N GLU A 65 8.47 -0.29 11.39
CA GLU A 65 8.42 -0.93 12.71
C GLU A 65 9.51 -2.00 12.86
N VAL A 66 9.69 -2.86 11.83
CA VAL A 66 10.72 -3.91 11.85
C VAL A 66 12.12 -3.41 11.44
N GLY A 67 12.25 -2.12 11.14
CA GLY A 67 13.51 -1.44 10.84
C GLY A 67 14.16 -1.85 9.51
N LEU A 68 13.35 -2.14 8.48
CA LEU A 68 13.83 -2.52 7.15
C LEU A 68 13.56 -1.42 6.13
N ASP A 69 14.61 -1.01 5.43
CA ASP A 69 14.55 -0.08 4.29
C ASP A 69 14.65 -0.91 3.00
N LEU A 70 13.49 -1.20 2.41
CA LEU A 70 13.36 -2.06 1.23
C LEU A 70 12.83 -1.27 0.04
N ASP A 71 13.20 -1.74 -1.14
CA ASP A 71 12.85 -1.12 -2.41
C ASP A 71 12.64 -2.18 -3.53
N ALA A 72 12.40 -1.72 -4.75
CA ALA A 72 12.25 -2.60 -5.91
C ALA A 72 13.54 -3.37 -6.27
N ALA A 73 14.72 -2.95 -5.80
CA ALA A 73 16.00 -3.64 -6.06
C ALA A 73 16.32 -4.72 -5.01
N SER A 74 15.61 -4.71 -3.89
CA SER A 74 15.79 -5.64 -2.78
C SER A 74 15.53 -7.09 -3.21
N PRO A 75 16.34 -8.06 -2.73
CA PRO A 75 16.16 -9.47 -3.07
C PRO A 75 14.93 -10.06 -2.37
N GLY A 76 14.40 -11.17 -2.89
CA GLY A 76 13.28 -11.89 -2.28
C GLY A 76 13.52 -12.27 -0.81
N SER A 77 14.75 -12.62 -0.44
CA SER A 77 15.13 -12.93 0.95
C SER A 77 14.99 -11.75 1.91
N ALA A 78 15.05 -10.51 1.43
CA ALA A 78 14.79 -9.33 2.26
C ALA A 78 13.29 -9.13 2.51
N VAL A 79 12.46 -9.54 1.56
CA VAL A 79 10.99 -9.59 1.73
C VAL A 79 10.61 -10.72 2.69
N GLU A 80 11.30 -11.85 2.63
CA GLU A 80 11.14 -12.94 3.60
C GLU A 80 11.48 -12.47 5.03
N ASP A 81 12.60 -11.76 5.23
CA ASP A 81 12.98 -11.17 6.53
C ASP A 81 11.95 -10.13 7.03
N LEU A 82 11.32 -9.36 6.13
CA LEU A 82 10.20 -8.47 6.46
C LEU A 82 9.00 -9.27 7.00
N LEU A 83 8.62 -10.34 6.31
CA LEU A 83 7.47 -11.15 6.70
C LEU A 83 7.73 -11.88 8.03
N ASP A 84 8.92 -12.43 8.22
CA ASP A 84 9.29 -13.16 9.44
C ASP A 84 9.25 -12.24 10.66
N ARG A 85 9.91 -11.08 10.61
CA ARG A 85 9.88 -10.10 11.71
C ARG A 85 8.48 -9.54 11.94
N GLY A 86 7.78 -9.22 10.85
CA GLY A 86 6.41 -8.76 10.93
C GLY A 86 5.48 -9.80 11.54
N PHE A 87 5.73 -11.09 11.34
CA PHE A 87 4.94 -12.16 11.95
C PHE A 87 5.28 -12.34 13.43
N GLU A 88 6.56 -12.23 13.81
CA GLU A 88 7.00 -12.24 15.22
C GLU A 88 6.32 -11.14 16.04
N ASP A 89 6.08 -9.98 15.41
CA ASP A 89 5.41 -8.82 16.01
C ASP A 89 3.88 -8.76 15.75
N ASP A 90 3.29 -9.81 15.17
CA ASP A 90 1.84 -9.92 14.83
C ASP A 90 1.31 -8.82 13.87
N LEU A 91 2.18 -8.30 13.00
CA LEU A 91 1.89 -7.24 12.04
C LEU A 91 1.50 -7.76 10.65
N THR A 92 1.95 -8.97 10.28
CA THR A 92 1.74 -9.55 8.93
C THR A 92 0.83 -10.78 8.93
N SER A 93 0.33 -11.18 10.10
CA SER A 93 -0.42 -12.42 10.30
C SER A 93 -1.76 -12.47 9.55
N THR A 94 -2.33 -11.30 9.23
CA THR A 94 -3.61 -11.13 8.52
C THR A 94 -3.44 -10.85 7.03
N SER A 95 -2.20 -10.67 6.57
CA SER A 95 -1.91 -10.30 5.19
C SER A 95 -2.29 -11.42 4.24
N ALA A 96 -2.94 -11.04 3.14
CA ALA A 96 -3.25 -11.96 2.05
C ALA A 96 -2.06 -12.17 1.09
N LEU A 97 -1.03 -11.33 1.16
CA LEU A 97 0.15 -11.42 0.30
C LEU A 97 1.26 -12.30 0.86
N GLY A 98 1.26 -12.64 2.15
CA GLY A 98 2.39 -13.29 2.82
C GLY A 98 2.97 -14.50 2.08
N ALA A 99 2.12 -15.43 1.63
CA ALA A 99 2.57 -16.63 0.91
C ALA A 99 3.17 -16.34 -0.48
N SER A 100 2.81 -15.21 -1.10
CA SER A 100 3.21 -14.86 -2.46
C SER A 100 4.32 -13.81 -2.51
N ALA A 101 4.55 -13.06 -1.43
CA ALA A 101 5.34 -11.83 -1.42
C ALA A 101 6.74 -11.97 -2.04
N VAL A 102 7.45 -13.06 -1.74
CA VAL A 102 8.77 -13.34 -2.30
C VAL A 102 8.69 -13.54 -3.82
N VAL A 103 7.72 -14.32 -4.30
CA VAL A 103 7.49 -14.52 -5.74
C VAL A 103 7.08 -13.22 -6.40
N MET A 104 6.25 -12.41 -5.74
CA MET A 104 5.83 -11.10 -6.27
C MET A 104 7.06 -10.20 -6.50
N GLN A 105 7.97 -10.11 -5.53
CA GLN A 105 9.21 -9.33 -5.64
C GLN A 105 10.08 -9.81 -6.82
N GLU A 106 10.25 -11.12 -6.95
CA GLU A 106 11.17 -11.71 -7.92
C GLU A 106 10.60 -11.78 -9.34
N ARG A 107 9.29 -11.94 -9.48
CA ARG A 107 8.64 -12.32 -10.75
C ARG A 107 7.59 -11.32 -11.23
N LEU A 108 6.91 -10.63 -10.32
CA LEU A 108 5.81 -9.71 -10.68
C LEU A 108 6.24 -8.24 -10.62
N GLY A 109 7.34 -7.93 -9.93
CA GLY A 109 7.96 -6.60 -9.91
C GLY A 109 7.35 -5.63 -8.90
N PHE A 110 6.48 -6.13 -8.02
CA PHE A 110 5.92 -5.43 -6.86
C PHE A 110 5.82 -6.40 -5.69
N SER A 111 5.76 -5.92 -4.45
CA SER A 111 5.65 -6.76 -3.24
C SER A 111 5.41 -5.87 -2.02
N PRO A 112 5.20 -6.43 -0.81
CA PRO A 112 5.27 -5.68 0.45
C PRO A 112 6.49 -4.76 0.62
N ALA A 113 7.59 -4.95 -0.12
CA ALA A 113 8.72 -4.01 -0.12
C ALA A 113 8.43 -2.67 -0.82
N THR A 114 7.49 -2.64 -1.77
CA THR A 114 7.24 -1.51 -2.67
C THR A 114 5.81 -1.00 -2.62
N LEU A 115 4.92 -1.67 -1.89
CA LEU A 115 3.56 -1.23 -1.62
C LEU A 115 3.52 -0.29 -0.42
N ASP A 116 2.60 0.67 -0.45
CA ASP A 116 2.25 1.47 0.71
C ASP A 116 1.34 0.68 1.65
N TRP A 117 0.28 0.10 1.10
CA TRP A 117 -0.69 -0.71 1.84
C TRP A 117 -1.39 -1.74 0.95
N GLU A 118 -1.98 -2.75 1.59
CA GLU A 118 -2.92 -3.69 0.98
C GLU A 118 -4.27 -3.68 1.70
N LEU A 119 -5.33 -3.94 0.94
CA LEU A 119 -6.66 -4.27 1.44
C LEU A 119 -7.13 -5.55 0.74
N PHE A 120 -7.30 -6.61 1.51
CA PHE A 120 -8.04 -7.78 1.07
C PHE A 120 -9.52 -7.61 1.41
N SER A 121 -10.38 -7.84 0.44
CA SER A 121 -11.84 -7.79 0.60
C SER A 121 -12.46 -9.08 0.06
N GLN A 122 -13.26 -9.74 0.91
CA GLN A 122 -13.96 -10.98 0.57
C GLN A 122 -15.45 -10.86 0.85
N GLY A 123 -16.26 -11.29 -0.12
CA GLY A 123 -17.71 -11.38 -0.07
C GLY A 123 -18.23 -12.68 -0.66
N PRO A 124 -19.56 -12.82 -0.81
CA PRO A 124 -20.16 -13.98 -1.47
C PRO A 124 -19.77 -14.13 -2.94
N THR A 125 -19.43 -13.01 -3.60
CA THR A 125 -19.10 -12.99 -5.03
C THR A 125 -17.74 -12.39 -5.37
N VAL A 126 -16.98 -11.96 -4.36
CA VAL A 126 -15.68 -11.32 -4.55
C VAL A 126 -14.62 -11.87 -3.60
N ALA A 127 -13.40 -12.00 -4.12
CA ALA A 127 -12.16 -12.09 -3.36
C ALA A 127 -11.15 -11.20 -4.09
N THR A 128 -10.81 -10.09 -3.48
CA THR A 128 -10.11 -8.98 -4.16
C THR A 128 -8.99 -8.44 -3.30
N LEU A 129 -7.92 -8.02 -3.95
CA LEU A 129 -6.84 -7.23 -3.37
C LEU A 129 -6.88 -5.86 -4.02
N THR A 130 -7.00 -4.82 -3.20
CA THR A 130 -6.72 -3.44 -3.59
C THR A 130 -5.42 -3.03 -2.93
N MET A 131 -4.45 -2.55 -3.71
CA MET A 131 -3.11 -2.24 -3.22
C MET A 131 -2.72 -0.84 -3.68
N ARG A 132 -2.08 -0.08 -2.81
CA ARG A 132 -1.46 1.21 -3.19
C ARG A 132 0.02 1.03 -3.43
N ALA A 133 0.47 1.51 -4.58
CA ALA A 133 1.88 1.62 -4.92
C ALA A 133 2.57 2.63 -3.99
N GLY A 134 3.71 2.24 -3.43
CA GLY A 134 4.60 3.17 -2.77
C GLY A 134 5.46 3.94 -3.77
N PRO A 135 6.23 4.93 -3.29
CA PRO A 135 6.99 5.85 -4.15
C PRO A 135 8.08 5.15 -4.99
N ASP A 136 8.53 3.98 -4.56
CA ASP A 136 9.60 3.22 -5.22
C ASP A 136 9.08 2.16 -6.21
N LEU A 137 7.75 2.03 -6.37
CA LEU A 137 7.16 1.13 -7.33
C LEU A 137 7.18 1.74 -8.74
N ASP A 138 7.80 1.02 -9.67
CA ASP A 138 7.86 1.37 -11.08
C ASP A 138 6.88 0.49 -11.89
N PHE A 139 5.79 1.09 -12.37
CA PHE A 139 4.77 0.38 -13.14
C PHE A 139 5.29 -0.18 -14.48
N ASP A 140 6.26 0.47 -15.13
CA ASP A 140 6.86 -0.07 -16.37
C ASP A 140 7.66 -1.34 -16.07
N ARG A 141 8.31 -1.39 -14.90
CA ARG A 141 8.96 -2.60 -14.40
C ARG A 141 7.96 -3.69 -14.03
N VAL A 142 6.82 -3.35 -13.42
CA VAL A 142 5.74 -4.31 -13.14
C VAL A 142 5.22 -4.92 -14.44
N ILE A 143 4.86 -4.09 -15.43
CA ILE A 143 4.42 -4.53 -16.77
C ILE A 143 5.44 -5.48 -17.41
N SER A 144 6.71 -5.09 -17.37
CA SER A 144 7.80 -5.91 -17.92
C SER A 144 7.95 -7.24 -17.20
N SER A 145 7.69 -7.27 -15.89
CA SER A 145 7.77 -8.47 -15.05
C SER A 145 6.56 -9.39 -15.28
N LEU A 146 5.34 -8.85 -15.33
CA LEU A 146 4.12 -9.60 -15.66
C LEU A 146 4.24 -10.30 -17.02
N ARG A 147 4.74 -9.59 -18.05
CA ARG A 147 4.99 -10.19 -19.38
C ARG A 147 6.01 -11.33 -19.32
N LYS A 148 7.08 -11.18 -18.54
CA LYS A 148 8.09 -12.24 -18.35
C LYS A 148 7.58 -13.42 -17.53
N ALA A 149 6.64 -13.16 -16.64
CA ALA A 149 5.93 -14.14 -15.83
C ALA A 149 4.79 -14.84 -16.58
N GLY A 150 4.57 -14.48 -17.85
CA GLY A 150 3.61 -15.11 -18.76
C GLY A 150 2.15 -14.73 -18.56
N TYR A 151 1.91 -13.58 -17.91
CA TYR A 151 0.59 -12.96 -17.94
C TYR A 151 0.27 -12.49 -19.36
N ALA A 152 -0.96 -12.76 -19.80
CA ALA A 152 -1.49 -12.23 -21.04
C ALA A 152 -1.64 -10.71 -20.93
N GLU A 153 -1.02 -10.01 -21.87
CA GLU A 153 -1.06 -8.54 -21.95
C GLU A 153 -2.46 -8.08 -22.39
N PRO A 154 -3.05 -7.08 -21.72
CA PRO A 154 -4.36 -6.55 -22.08
C PRO A 154 -4.33 -5.73 -23.36
N ASP A 155 -5.49 -5.63 -24.03
CA ASP A 155 -5.68 -4.78 -25.22
C ASP A 155 -5.75 -3.27 -24.90
N SER A 156 -5.87 -2.92 -23.62
CA SER A 156 -5.94 -1.53 -23.13
C SER A 156 -4.94 -1.30 -21.99
N PRO A 157 -4.42 -0.06 -21.80
CA PRO A 157 -3.46 0.25 -20.74
C PRO A 157 -3.95 -0.08 -19.33
N THR A 158 -5.25 0.08 -19.06
CA THR A 158 -5.91 -0.23 -17.77
C THR A 158 -6.60 -1.59 -17.76
N GLY A 159 -6.36 -2.42 -18.77
CA GLY A 159 -6.98 -3.73 -18.87
C GLY A 159 -6.37 -4.76 -17.91
N ALA A 160 -7.03 -5.90 -17.79
CA ALA A 160 -6.62 -6.97 -16.90
C ALA A 160 -5.52 -7.84 -17.51
N TRP A 161 -4.40 -7.98 -16.79
CA TRP A 161 -3.38 -8.99 -17.00
C TRP A 161 -3.85 -10.32 -16.45
N VAL A 162 -3.86 -11.38 -17.26
CA VAL A 162 -4.38 -12.69 -16.87
C VAL A 162 -3.27 -13.73 -16.88
N ALA A 163 -3.01 -14.38 -15.75
CA ALA A 163 -2.03 -15.47 -15.67
C ALA A 163 -2.45 -16.63 -16.58
N ASN A 164 -1.51 -17.21 -17.33
CA ASN A 164 -1.78 -18.36 -18.19
C ASN A 164 -1.49 -19.69 -17.44
N PRO A 165 -2.52 -20.45 -17.02
CA PRO A 165 -2.32 -21.66 -16.21
C PRO A 165 -1.77 -22.86 -17.01
N VAL A 166 -1.69 -22.77 -18.34
CA VAL A 166 -1.26 -23.89 -19.21
C VAL A 166 0.25 -23.88 -19.47
N GLU A 167 0.87 -22.69 -19.44
CA GLU A 167 2.29 -22.52 -19.75
C GLU A 167 3.15 -22.26 -18.49
N ASP A 168 2.56 -21.76 -17.40
CA ASP A 168 3.33 -21.27 -16.26
C ASP A 168 3.14 -22.01 -14.94
N GLN A 169 4.29 -22.28 -14.29
CA GLN A 169 4.36 -22.78 -12.91
C GLN A 169 3.95 -21.71 -11.89
N ILE A 170 3.78 -20.44 -12.30
CA ILE A 170 3.58 -19.32 -11.37
C ILE A 170 2.24 -19.41 -10.62
N THR A 171 1.18 -19.90 -11.27
CA THR A 171 -0.14 -20.06 -10.63
C THR A 171 -0.18 -21.13 -9.55
N SER A 172 0.87 -21.97 -9.45
CA SER A 172 1.01 -22.96 -8.37
C SER A 172 1.73 -22.44 -7.13
N ILE A 173 2.33 -21.24 -7.23
CA ILE A 173 3.17 -20.63 -6.18
C ILE A 173 2.65 -19.28 -5.69
N ILE A 174 1.76 -18.62 -6.45
CA ILE A 174 1.07 -17.40 -6.01
C ILE A 174 -0.33 -17.73 -5.49
N SER A 175 -0.88 -16.82 -4.68
CA SER A 175 -2.26 -16.90 -4.24
C SER A 175 -3.23 -16.75 -5.41
N PRO A 176 -4.41 -17.41 -5.36
CA PRO A 176 -5.41 -17.31 -6.42
C PRO A 176 -5.80 -15.87 -6.79
N GLU A 177 -5.79 -14.97 -5.82
CA GLU A 177 -6.14 -13.56 -5.98
C GLU A 177 -5.18 -12.81 -6.91
N LEU A 178 -3.96 -13.31 -7.13
CA LEU A 178 -2.98 -12.70 -8.02
C LEU A 178 -3.06 -13.24 -9.46
N THR A 179 -4.04 -14.09 -9.78
CA THR A 179 -4.19 -14.66 -11.12
C THR A 179 -4.68 -13.64 -12.15
N ILE A 180 -5.42 -12.63 -11.73
CA ILE A 180 -5.90 -11.55 -12.60
C ILE A 180 -5.56 -10.21 -11.95
N ILE A 181 -4.79 -9.37 -12.64
CA ILE A 181 -4.24 -8.11 -12.11
C ILE A 181 -4.60 -6.95 -13.04
N ALA A 182 -5.12 -5.85 -12.50
CA ALA A 182 -5.23 -4.58 -13.20
C ALA A 182 -4.28 -3.54 -12.58
N LEU A 183 -3.74 -2.68 -13.43
CA LEU A 183 -2.81 -1.62 -13.04
C LEU A 183 -3.44 -0.27 -13.36
N ASP A 184 -3.49 0.61 -12.36
CA ASP A 184 -3.82 2.02 -12.53
C ASP A 184 -2.63 2.88 -12.08
N SER A 185 -1.75 3.16 -13.04
CA SER A 185 -0.55 3.96 -12.80
C SER A 185 -0.85 5.43 -12.53
N GLU A 186 -2.03 5.93 -12.92
CA GLU A 186 -2.41 7.33 -12.68
C GLU A 186 -2.86 7.52 -11.24
N ALA A 187 -3.67 6.59 -10.71
CA ALA A 187 -4.11 6.56 -9.32
C ALA A 187 -3.05 5.99 -8.34
N GLY A 188 -2.02 5.32 -8.87
CA GLY A 188 -1.03 4.60 -8.08
C GLY A 188 -1.63 3.36 -7.39
N LEU A 189 -2.55 2.67 -8.07
CA LEU A 189 -3.28 1.52 -7.54
C LEU A 189 -3.03 0.25 -8.36
N LEU A 190 -3.05 -0.88 -7.68
CA LEU A 190 -3.08 -2.20 -8.27
C LEU A 190 -4.30 -2.94 -7.72
N PHE A 191 -5.03 -3.63 -8.60
CA PHE A 191 -6.16 -4.44 -8.23
C PHE A 191 -5.90 -5.89 -8.64
N ALA A 192 -6.30 -6.84 -7.81
CA ALA A 192 -6.19 -8.25 -8.16
C ALA A 192 -7.39 -9.06 -7.70
N SER A 193 -7.70 -10.13 -8.41
CA SER A 193 -8.74 -11.09 -8.04
C SER A 193 -8.50 -12.46 -8.68
N ASP A 194 -9.20 -13.47 -8.17
CA ASP A 194 -9.28 -14.80 -8.75
C ASP A 194 -10.32 -14.92 -9.90
N SER A 195 -11.10 -13.86 -10.12
CA SER A 195 -12.17 -13.84 -11.11
C SER A 195 -12.30 -12.47 -11.79
N SER A 196 -12.69 -12.48 -13.06
CA SER A 196 -12.90 -11.22 -13.81
C SER A 196 -14.02 -10.36 -13.22
N ALA A 197 -15.03 -11.00 -12.62
CA ALA A 197 -16.10 -10.31 -11.93
C ALA A 197 -15.59 -9.60 -10.66
N GLY A 198 -14.78 -10.29 -9.85
CA GLY A 198 -14.16 -9.69 -8.67
C GLY A 198 -13.23 -8.52 -9.03
N LEU A 199 -12.39 -8.69 -10.05
CA LEU A 199 -11.51 -7.60 -10.50
C LEU A 199 -12.30 -6.38 -10.98
N THR A 200 -13.37 -6.60 -11.75
CA THR A 200 -14.24 -5.50 -12.22
C THR A 200 -14.87 -4.76 -11.04
N ALA A 201 -15.30 -5.48 -10.01
CA ALA A 201 -15.88 -4.89 -8.81
C ALA A 201 -14.84 -4.06 -8.02
N ALA A 202 -13.60 -4.54 -7.91
CA ALA A 202 -12.53 -3.83 -7.22
C ALA A 202 -12.15 -2.53 -7.94
N VAL A 203 -11.99 -2.57 -9.27
CA VAL A 203 -11.69 -1.37 -10.08
C VAL A 203 -12.82 -0.34 -9.95
N ALA A 204 -14.07 -0.77 -10.09
CA ALA A 204 -15.23 0.12 -9.98
C ALA A 204 -15.34 0.76 -8.58
N ALA A 205 -15.01 0.02 -7.52
CA ALA A 205 -15.00 0.57 -6.15
C ALA A 205 -13.87 1.59 -5.95
N GLY A 206 -12.69 1.33 -6.52
CA GLY A 206 -11.57 2.27 -6.54
C GLY A 206 -11.93 3.61 -7.19
N GLU A 207 -12.53 3.58 -8.38
CA GLU A 207 -12.96 4.78 -9.11
C GLU A 207 -13.98 5.63 -8.32
N VAL A 208 -14.90 4.99 -7.60
CA VAL A 208 -15.91 5.70 -6.80
C VAL A 208 -15.29 6.34 -5.56
N ALA A 209 -14.41 5.63 -4.85
CA ALA A 209 -13.79 6.13 -3.62
C ALA A 209 -12.94 7.39 -3.85
N GLU A 210 -12.29 7.53 -5.01
CA GLU A 210 -11.58 8.76 -5.36
C GLU A 210 -12.50 9.98 -5.44
N THR A 211 -13.80 9.77 -5.60
CA THR A 211 -14.80 10.83 -5.74
C THR A 211 -15.57 11.16 -4.46
N GLU A 212 -15.52 10.33 -3.42
CA GLU A 212 -16.30 10.51 -2.18
C GLU A 212 -15.42 10.40 -0.92
N ALA A 213 -15.41 11.46 -0.10
CA ALA A 213 -14.74 11.42 1.21
C ALA A 213 -15.59 10.66 2.24
N LEU A 214 -14.97 9.78 3.03
CA LEU A 214 -15.67 9.01 4.06
C LEU A 214 -16.17 9.88 5.23
N PRO A 215 -17.26 9.46 5.90
CA PRO A 215 -17.73 10.06 7.15
C PRO A 215 -16.68 9.95 8.29
N GLN A 216 -16.41 11.07 8.97
CA GLN A 216 -15.37 11.18 10.02
C GLN A 216 -15.59 10.27 11.24
N ASP A 217 -16.83 9.91 11.53
CA ASP A 217 -17.24 9.11 12.69
C ASP A 217 -16.82 7.63 12.59
N VAL A 218 -16.70 7.09 11.38
CA VAL A 218 -16.16 5.73 11.15
C VAL A 218 -14.64 5.71 11.36
N VAL A 219 -13.96 6.80 11.02
CA VAL A 219 -12.49 6.93 11.11
C VAL A 219 -12.02 7.01 12.56
N GLU A 220 -12.75 7.71 13.43
CA GLU A 220 -12.39 7.87 14.85
C GLU A 220 -12.51 6.57 15.67
N ALA A 221 -13.34 5.62 15.22
CA ALA A 221 -13.63 4.40 15.97
C ALA A 221 -12.57 3.29 15.84
N VAL A 222 -11.70 3.35 14.82
CA VAL A 222 -10.82 2.23 14.44
C VAL A 222 -9.38 2.34 14.99
N GLY A 223 -8.96 3.53 15.43
CA GLY A 223 -7.58 3.75 15.94
C GLY A 223 -6.51 3.74 14.84
N GLU A 224 -5.27 3.38 15.18
CA GLU A 224 -4.09 3.35 14.29
C GLU A 224 -3.54 1.92 14.16
N PRO A 225 -4.29 1.00 13.53
CA PRO A 225 -3.77 -0.35 13.31
C PRO A 225 -2.64 -0.29 12.27
N LEU A 226 -1.61 -1.13 12.43
CA LEU A 226 -0.68 -1.48 11.34
C LEU A 226 -1.21 -2.66 10.51
N SER A 227 -2.08 -3.47 11.13
CA SER A 227 -2.83 -4.57 10.54
C SER A 227 -4.20 -4.65 11.22
N ALA A 228 -5.27 -4.87 10.43
CA ALA A 228 -6.66 -4.92 10.90
C ALA A 228 -7.48 -5.99 10.18
#